data_AF-A0A5A7V086-F1
#
_entry.id   AF-A0A5A7V086-F1
#
_cell.length_a   1.000
_cell.length_b   1.000
_cell.length_c   1.000
_cell.angle_alpha   90.00
_cell.angle_beta   90.00
_cell.angle_gamma   90.00
#
_symmetry.space_group_name_H-M   'P 1'
#
loop_
_entity.id
_entity.type
_entity.pdbx_description
1 polymer ?
#
loop_
_entity_poly.entity_id
_entity_poly.type
_entity_poly.pdbx_seq_one_letter_code
_entity_poly.pdbx_strand_id
1 'polypeptide(L)'
;MKLAPKVIFLLRDSESFASALSGALRLNPPSTVTTLDEIFEFSLEDYAIKDQKASGNIVHYLDDKGIYQVSVLILQNYEPPVLACALDVVLSHIAGERSPSSSKAKPTLVVPSIITSSKLKWESKTLTKNDRTVLLYGTQVGPETDISQTMGAKVKKLPSASQIYYEQLACLYHLIHILKIPAFFVVGLTGRSLSNQAAGEEIQILNEMGELLANSLPLSFSREGIVWNPKETSKDVKEPWRALYG
;
A
#
# COMPACT_ATOMS: atom_id res chain seq x y z
N MET A 1 8.52 17.30 -1.03
CA MET A 1 7.42 16.45 -1.53
C MET A 1 6.08 17.15 -1.29
N LYS A 2 5.37 17.50 -2.37
CA LYS A 2 3.97 17.97 -2.30
C LYS A 2 3.06 16.77 -2.53
N LEU A 3 1.98 16.63 -1.77
CA LEU A 3 1.04 15.52 -1.91
C LEU A 3 -0.39 16.03 -2.02
N ALA A 4 -1.22 15.26 -2.74
CA ALA A 4 -2.66 15.40 -2.75
C ALA A 4 -3.26 15.04 -1.37
N PRO A 5 -4.50 15.45 -1.07
CA PRO A 5 -5.21 15.04 0.15
C PRO A 5 -5.41 13.53 0.26
N LYS A 6 -5.35 12.80 -0.86
CA LYS A 6 -5.55 11.35 -0.95
C LYS A 6 -4.29 10.74 -1.56
N VAL A 7 -3.66 9.82 -0.83
CA VAL A 7 -2.39 9.21 -1.27
C VAL A 7 -2.52 7.70 -1.28
N ILE A 8 -2.27 7.08 -2.43
CA ILE A 8 -2.06 5.63 -2.51
C ILE A 8 -0.58 5.38 -2.25
N PHE A 9 -0.27 4.69 -1.15
CA PHE A 9 1.10 4.39 -0.74
C PHE A 9 1.43 2.93 -1.10
N LEU A 10 2.38 2.77 -2.01
CA LEU A 10 2.84 1.48 -2.50
C LEU A 10 4.30 1.27 -2.13
N LEU A 11 4.61 0.07 -1.66
CA LEU A 11 5.99 -0.42 -1.57
C LEU A 11 6.34 -1.08 -2.89
N ARG A 12 7.46 -0.70 -3.50
CA ARG A 12 7.95 -1.38 -4.70
C ARG A 12 8.30 -2.82 -4.33
N ASP A 13 7.63 -3.75 -4.96
CA ASP A 13 7.81 -5.17 -4.78
C ASP A 13 8.57 -5.77 -5.97
N SER A 14 9.23 -6.90 -5.74
CA SER A 14 9.94 -7.65 -6.78
C SER A 14 9.00 -8.31 -7.80
N GLU A 15 7.72 -8.45 -7.45
CA GLU A 15 6.69 -9.09 -8.27
C GLU A 15 5.99 -8.08 -9.19
N SER A 16 6.39 -6.80 -9.18
CA SER A 16 5.83 -5.70 -9.98
C SER A 16 4.37 -5.31 -9.68
N PHE A 17 3.79 -5.76 -8.57
CA PHE A 17 2.43 -5.40 -8.14
C PHE A 17 2.21 -3.88 -8.09
N ALA A 18 3.11 -3.13 -7.45
CA ALA A 18 3.03 -1.68 -7.35
C ALA A 18 3.02 -1.00 -8.73
N SER A 19 3.78 -1.55 -9.68
CA SER A 19 3.86 -1.02 -11.05
C SER A 19 2.61 -1.39 -11.86
N ALA A 20 2.11 -2.62 -11.71
CA ALA A 20 0.90 -3.09 -12.37
C ALA A 20 -0.33 -2.29 -11.90
N LEU A 21 -0.48 -2.09 -10.59
CA LEU A 21 -1.60 -1.34 -10.03
C LEU A 21 -1.54 0.13 -10.42
N SER A 22 -0.40 0.81 -10.23
CA SER A 22 -0.25 2.22 -10.61
C SER A 22 -0.42 2.44 -12.11
N GLY A 23 0.13 1.55 -12.94
CA GLY A 23 0.02 1.58 -14.39
C GLY A 23 -1.40 1.37 -14.93
N ALA A 24 -2.28 0.74 -14.15
CA ALA A 24 -3.69 0.52 -14.49
C ALA A 24 -4.64 1.63 -13.99
N LEU A 25 -4.18 2.51 -13.10
CA LEU A 25 -4.98 3.63 -12.57
C LEU A 25 -4.93 4.86 -13.49
N ARG A 26 -6.09 5.47 -13.69
CA ARG A 26 -6.30 6.71 -14.46
C ARG A 26 -7.18 7.67 -13.64
N LEU A 27 -7.19 8.97 -13.92
CA LEU A 27 -8.18 9.86 -13.31
C LEU A 27 -9.57 9.62 -13.94
N ASN A 28 -10.64 9.91 -13.21
CA ASN A 28 -12.02 9.90 -13.72
C ASN A 28 -12.67 11.28 -13.51
N PRO A 29 -13.20 11.96 -14.56
CA PRO A 29 -13.27 11.57 -15.98
C PRO A 29 -11.92 11.70 -16.74
N PRO A 30 -11.72 10.92 -17.82
CA PRO A 30 -10.42 10.82 -18.52
C PRO A 30 -10.08 12.00 -19.45
N SER A 31 -10.99 12.95 -19.67
CA SER A 31 -10.86 13.98 -20.72
C SER A 31 -10.04 15.21 -20.35
N THR A 32 -9.63 15.37 -19.09
CA THR A 32 -8.94 16.57 -18.58
C THR A 32 -7.77 16.21 -17.65
N VAL A 33 -6.95 15.23 -18.06
CA VAL A 33 -5.90 14.65 -17.20
C VAL A 33 -4.59 15.41 -17.38
N THR A 34 -4.13 16.05 -16.30
CA THR A 34 -2.71 16.37 -16.13
C THR A 34 -2.12 15.37 -15.14
N THR A 35 -1.21 14.52 -15.61
CA THR A 35 -0.36 13.70 -14.75
C THR A 35 0.97 14.44 -14.55
N LEU A 36 1.47 14.46 -13.33
CA LEU A 36 2.80 14.97 -13.01
C LEU A 36 3.59 13.91 -12.27
N ASP A 37 4.73 13.54 -12.82
CA ASP A 37 5.68 12.62 -12.19
C ASP A 37 6.71 13.42 -11.38
N GLU A 38 6.84 13.09 -10.10
CA GLU A 38 7.85 13.64 -9.18
C GLU A 38 8.72 12.49 -8.67
N ILE A 39 10.04 12.69 -8.62
CA ILE A 39 10.97 11.79 -7.92
C ILE A 39 11.33 12.46 -6.61
N PHE A 40 11.32 11.71 -5.51
CA PHE A 40 11.79 12.20 -4.22
C PHE A 40 13.00 11.42 -3.75
N GLU A 41 13.86 12.12 -3.01
CA GLU A 41 14.99 11.54 -2.28
C GLU A 41 15.15 12.27 -0.95
N PHE A 42 15.25 11.51 0.14
CA PHE A 42 15.52 12.03 1.47
C PHE A 42 16.76 11.36 2.06
N SER A 43 17.55 12.14 2.79
CA SER A 43 18.73 11.64 3.50
C SER A 43 18.32 10.63 4.58
N LEU A 44 19.14 9.60 4.77
CA LEU A 44 19.06 8.67 5.91
C LEU A 44 20.18 8.90 6.92
N GLU A 45 20.91 10.02 6.83
CA GLU A 45 22.05 10.31 7.68
C GLU A 45 21.71 10.42 9.17
N ASP A 46 20.47 10.80 9.50
CA ASP A 46 19.95 10.81 10.88
C ASP A 46 19.97 9.40 11.52
N TYR A 47 20.02 8.35 10.69
CA TYR A 47 20.17 6.95 11.09
C TYR A 47 21.59 6.42 10.87
N ALA A 48 22.56 7.29 10.62
CA ALA A 48 23.95 6.96 10.28
C ALA A 48 24.12 6.14 8.97
N ILE A 49 23.12 6.17 8.08
CA ILE A 49 23.17 5.52 6.76
C ILE A 49 23.55 6.58 5.72
N LYS A 50 24.75 6.47 5.13
CA LYS A 50 25.31 7.49 4.22
C LYS A 50 25.32 7.08 2.75
N ASP A 51 25.28 5.77 2.51
CA ASP A 51 25.36 5.15 1.19
C ASP A 51 23.98 4.96 0.54
N GLN A 52 22.90 5.17 1.29
CA GLN A 52 21.52 5.02 0.82
C GLN A 52 20.66 6.22 1.21
N LYS A 53 19.63 6.47 0.39
CA LYS A 53 18.63 7.52 0.59
C LYS A 53 17.25 6.90 0.54
N ALA A 54 16.29 7.46 1.28
CA ALA A 54 14.88 7.10 1.13
C ALA A 54 14.34 7.77 -0.15
N SER A 55 14.15 6.98 -1.19
CA SER A 55 13.78 7.46 -2.53
C SER A 55 12.60 6.70 -3.12
N GLY A 56 11.94 7.34 -4.09
CA GLY A 56 10.79 6.77 -4.78
C GLY A 56 10.21 7.72 -5.81
N ASN A 57 9.10 7.30 -6.41
CA ASN A 57 8.39 8.05 -7.44
C ASN A 57 6.99 8.42 -6.93
N ILE A 58 6.46 9.54 -7.40
CA ILE A 58 5.10 9.98 -7.13
C ILE A 58 4.44 10.33 -8.45
N VAL A 59 3.28 9.75 -8.70
CA VAL A 59 2.41 10.14 -9.81
C VAL A 59 1.27 10.96 -9.25
N HIS A 60 1.18 12.23 -9.62
CA HIS A 60 0.07 13.09 -9.25
C HIS A 60 -1.00 13.06 -10.33
N TYR A 61 -2.25 12.90 -9.92
CA TYR A 61 -3.41 13.11 -10.77
C TYR A 61 -4.07 14.43 -10.37
N LEU A 62 -4.09 15.37 -11.31
CA LEU A 62 -4.64 16.71 -11.11
C LEU A 62 -5.95 16.88 -11.88
N ASP A 63 -6.83 17.73 -11.36
CA ASP A 63 -8.04 18.14 -12.10
C ASP A 63 -7.73 19.16 -13.20
N ASP A 64 -8.79 19.59 -13.90
CA ASP A 64 -8.75 20.60 -14.97
C ASP A 64 -8.20 21.96 -14.53
N LYS A 65 -8.16 22.23 -13.22
CA LYS A 65 -7.63 23.46 -12.61
C LYS A 65 -6.22 23.31 -12.06
N GLY A 66 -5.59 22.15 -12.22
CA GLY A 66 -4.26 21.86 -11.68
C GLY A 66 -4.26 21.66 -10.16
N ILE A 67 -5.39 21.29 -9.56
CA ILE A 67 -5.49 20.93 -8.14
C ILE A 67 -5.21 19.44 -7.99
N TYR A 68 -4.40 19.10 -6.98
CA TYR A 68 -3.97 17.74 -6.69
C TYR A 68 -5.15 16.93 -6.12
N GLN A 69 -5.63 15.93 -6.87
CA GLN A 69 -6.76 15.09 -6.47
C GLN A 69 -6.30 13.82 -5.76
N VAL A 70 -5.38 13.08 -6.39
CA VAL A 70 -4.80 11.85 -5.84
C VAL A 70 -3.31 11.82 -6.16
N SER A 71 -2.50 11.27 -5.25
CA SER A 71 -1.09 10.99 -5.51
C SER A 71 -0.80 9.51 -5.28
N VAL A 72 -0.10 8.86 -6.20
CA VAL A 72 0.38 7.49 -6.02
C VAL A 72 1.85 7.57 -5.69
N LEU A 73 2.22 7.29 -4.44
CA LEU A 73 3.59 7.27 -3.98
C LEU A 73 4.10 5.83 -3.99
N ILE A 74 5.19 5.59 -4.72
CA ILE A 74 5.84 4.29 -4.84
C ILE A 74 7.24 4.40 -4.22
N LEU A 75 7.39 3.87 -3.01
CA LEU A 75 8.67 3.82 -2.32
C LEU A 75 9.55 2.74 -2.95
N GLN A 76 10.86 3.00 -3.11
CA GLN A 76 11.81 1.97 -3.52
C GLN A 76 11.82 0.78 -2.55
N ASN A 77 12.29 -0.37 -3.04
CA ASN A 77 12.41 -1.55 -2.19
C ASN A 77 13.66 -1.43 -1.31
N TYR A 78 13.50 -1.63 -0.01
CA TYR A 78 14.59 -1.66 0.96
C TYR A 78 14.47 -2.93 1.80
N GLU A 79 15.61 -3.53 2.10
CA GLU A 79 15.68 -4.61 3.08
C GLU A 79 15.69 -4.03 4.51
N PRO A 80 15.10 -4.72 5.49
CA PRO A 80 15.32 -4.41 6.90
C PRO A 80 16.82 -4.47 7.26
N PRO A 81 17.32 -3.57 8.15
CA PRO A 81 16.58 -2.55 8.89
C PRO A 81 16.39 -1.22 8.13
N VAL A 82 17.02 -1.04 6.96
CA VAL A 82 16.98 0.23 6.21
C VAL A 82 15.55 0.62 5.83
N LEU A 83 14.69 -0.36 5.56
CA LEU A 83 13.27 -0.13 5.31
C LEU A 83 12.58 0.70 6.41
N ALA A 84 12.84 0.39 7.68
CA ALA A 84 12.22 1.10 8.80
C ALA A 84 12.66 2.57 8.84
N CYS A 85 13.94 2.84 8.58
CA CYS A 85 14.49 4.19 8.47
C CYS A 85 13.86 4.95 7.29
N ALA A 86 13.79 4.31 6.11
CA ALA A 86 13.19 4.92 4.93
C ALA A 86 11.70 5.24 5.13
N LEU A 87 10.95 4.33 5.75
CA LEU A 87 9.56 4.55 6.09
C LEU A 87 9.38 5.69 7.09
N ASP A 88 10.18 5.75 8.16
CA ASP A 88 10.06 6.82 9.16
C ASP A 88 10.30 8.20 8.53
N VAL A 89 11.36 8.34 7.73
CA VAL A 89 11.68 9.59 7.04
C VAL A 89 10.56 9.99 6.08
N VAL A 90 10.08 9.08 5.24
CA VAL A 90 9.05 9.37 4.24
C VAL A 90 7.72 9.69 4.92
N LEU A 91 7.29 8.90 5.90
CA LEU A 91 6.05 9.12 6.63
C LEU A 91 6.10 10.41 7.47
N SER A 92 7.27 10.77 8.01
CA SER A 92 7.46 12.06 8.68
C SER A 92 7.27 13.24 7.73
N HIS A 93 7.75 13.15 6.48
CA HIS A 93 7.46 14.16 5.45
C HIS A 93 5.96 14.20 5.07
N ILE A 94 5.28 13.04 5.04
CA ILE A 94 3.83 12.94 4.77
C ILE A 94 3.01 13.57 5.90
N ALA A 95 3.40 13.33 7.15
CA ALA A 95 2.71 13.86 8.33
C ALA A 95 2.80 15.39 8.43
N GLY A 96 3.65 16.02 7.61
CA GLY A 96 4.10 17.40 7.75
C GLY A 96 5.20 17.49 8.81
N GLU A 97 6.10 18.47 8.68
CA GLU A 97 7.01 18.80 9.78
C GLU A 97 6.21 18.89 11.08
N ARG A 98 6.78 18.47 12.21
CA ARG A 98 6.19 18.52 13.56
C ARG A 98 5.90 19.95 14.06
N SER A 99 5.76 20.91 13.14
CA SER A 99 5.51 22.30 13.40
C SER A 99 4.00 22.56 13.53
N PRO A 100 3.54 23.02 14.71
CA PRO A 100 2.12 23.30 14.97
C PRO A 100 1.56 24.48 14.16
N SER A 101 2.36 25.15 13.33
CA SER A 101 1.96 26.31 12.51
C SER A 101 1.59 25.97 11.07
N SER A 102 1.81 24.75 10.59
CA SER A 102 1.35 24.34 9.26
C SER A 102 -0.10 23.83 9.36
N SER A 103 -1.06 24.65 8.94
CA SER A 103 -2.50 24.33 8.93
C SER A 103 -2.90 23.30 7.86
N LYS A 104 -1.93 22.58 7.30
CA LYS A 104 -2.19 21.62 6.22
C LYS A 104 -2.64 20.30 6.83
N ALA A 105 -3.91 19.96 6.60
CA ALA A 105 -4.45 18.66 7.00
C ALA A 105 -3.59 17.52 6.43
N LYS A 106 -3.30 16.52 7.27
CA LYS A 106 -2.56 15.33 6.85
C LYS A 106 -3.34 14.62 5.74
N PRO A 107 -2.67 14.10 4.70
CA PRO A 107 -3.35 13.33 3.68
C PRO A 107 -3.86 12.01 4.25
N THR A 108 -4.93 11.49 3.67
CA THR A 108 -5.40 10.12 3.93
C THR A 108 -4.60 9.15 3.07
N LEU A 109 -3.96 8.17 3.72
CA LEU A 109 -3.25 7.09 3.04
C LEU A 109 -4.19 5.93 2.73
N VAL A 110 -4.05 5.37 1.54
CA VAL A 110 -4.56 4.05 1.20
C VAL A 110 -3.34 3.17 0.93
N VAL A 111 -3.26 2.01 1.59
CA VAL A 111 -2.10 1.12 1.53
C VAL A 111 -2.54 -0.22 0.94
N PRO A 112 -2.50 -0.38 -0.40
CA PRO A 112 -2.80 -1.63 -1.07
C PRO A 112 -1.61 -2.59 -0.95
N SER A 113 -1.89 -3.84 -0.62
CA SER A 113 -0.85 -4.89 -0.52
C SER A 113 -1.43 -6.26 -0.86
N ILE A 114 -0.60 -7.13 -1.41
CA ILE A 114 -0.93 -8.53 -1.63
C ILE A 114 0.04 -9.35 -0.79
N ILE A 115 -0.50 -10.27 0.02
CA ILE A 115 0.30 -11.14 0.87
C ILE A 115 -0.17 -12.58 0.76
N THR A 116 0.75 -13.52 0.94
CA THR A 116 0.42 -14.93 1.01
C THR A 116 -0.33 -15.24 2.30
N SER A 117 -1.30 -16.15 2.24
CA SER A 117 -2.07 -16.60 3.41
C SER A 117 -1.18 -17.09 4.57
N SER A 118 -0.03 -17.68 4.26
CA SER A 118 0.98 -18.13 5.22
C SER A 118 1.59 -17.02 6.08
N LYS A 119 1.59 -15.77 5.60
CA LYS A 119 2.13 -14.59 6.30
C LYS A 119 1.11 -13.91 7.22
N LEU A 120 -0.08 -14.48 7.35
CA LEU A 120 -1.05 -14.12 8.37
C LEU A 120 -1.30 -15.33 9.28
N LYS A 121 -1.16 -15.18 10.60
CA LYS A 121 -1.76 -16.17 11.51
C LYS A 121 -3.25 -15.91 11.58
N TRP A 122 -3.94 -16.43 10.57
CA TRP A 122 -5.38 -16.62 10.66
C TRP A 122 -5.62 -17.76 11.65
N GLU A 123 -6.21 -17.47 12.82
CA GLU A 123 -6.66 -18.54 13.71
C GLU A 123 -7.53 -19.50 12.90
N SER A 124 -7.26 -20.81 13.04
CA SER A 124 -7.89 -21.90 12.29
C SER A 124 -9.37 -22.09 12.66
N LYS A 125 -10.18 -21.03 12.61
CA LYS A 125 -11.61 -21.19 12.38
C LYS A 125 -11.74 -21.58 10.93
N THR A 126 -12.11 -22.85 10.75
CA THR A 126 -12.49 -23.48 9.48
C THR A 126 -13.00 -22.43 8.50
N LEU A 127 -12.23 -22.18 7.42
CA LEU A 127 -12.68 -21.31 6.34
C LEU A 127 -14.07 -21.79 5.94
N THR A 128 -15.09 -20.99 6.23
CA THR A 128 -16.43 -21.32 5.81
C THR A 128 -16.49 -21.25 4.28
N LYS A 129 -17.45 -21.91 3.65
CA LYS A 129 -17.57 -21.92 2.17
C LYS A 129 -17.63 -20.48 1.59
N ASN A 130 -18.10 -19.51 2.39
CA ASN A 130 -18.13 -18.07 2.08
C ASN A 130 -16.76 -17.36 2.20
N ASP A 131 -15.81 -17.87 2.98
CA ASP A 131 -14.48 -17.25 3.12
C ASP A 131 -13.60 -17.48 1.89
N ARG A 132 -13.92 -18.51 1.10
CA ARG A 132 -13.21 -18.82 -0.14
C ARG A 132 -13.46 -17.82 -1.27
N THR A 133 -14.50 -16.99 -1.18
CA THR A 133 -14.83 -15.98 -2.20
C THR A 133 -14.35 -14.57 -1.85
N VAL A 134 -13.93 -14.33 -0.60
CA VAL A 134 -13.50 -13.00 -0.14
C VAL A 134 -12.04 -12.76 -0.50
N LEU A 135 -11.78 -11.93 -1.50
CA LEU A 135 -10.43 -11.66 -2.00
C LEU A 135 -9.72 -10.52 -1.26
N LEU A 136 -10.48 -9.56 -0.74
CA LEU A 136 -9.95 -8.34 -0.13
C LEU A 136 -10.38 -8.17 1.33
N TYR A 137 -9.41 -7.78 2.13
CA TYR A 137 -9.57 -7.43 3.54
C TYR A 137 -9.12 -6.00 3.76
N GLY A 138 -9.66 -5.33 4.77
CA GLY A 138 -9.17 -4.00 5.11
C GLY A 138 -9.29 -3.64 6.57
N THR A 139 -8.45 -2.69 6.97
CA THR A 139 -8.44 -2.12 8.31
C THR A 139 -8.10 -0.65 8.26
N GLN A 140 -8.78 0.12 9.09
CA GLN A 140 -8.47 1.53 9.31
C GLN A 140 -7.40 1.67 10.38
N VAL A 141 -6.55 2.68 10.22
CA VAL A 141 -5.54 3.11 11.18
C VAL A 141 -5.61 4.63 11.32
N GLY A 142 -5.59 5.12 12.55
CA GLY A 142 -5.72 6.56 12.82
C GLY A 142 -7.15 7.10 12.65
N PRO A 143 -7.29 8.42 12.46
CA PRO A 143 -8.59 9.07 12.33
C PRO A 143 -9.40 8.53 11.15
N GLU A 144 -10.72 8.43 11.36
CA GLU A 144 -11.66 8.03 10.32
C GLU A 144 -11.84 9.13 9.27
N THR A 145 -12.00 8.72 8.01
CA THR A 145 -12.18 9.60 6.87
C THR A 145 -13.25 9.04 5.95
N ASP A 146 -13.84 9.87 5.09
CA ASP A 146 -14.85 9.43 4.11
C ASP A 146 -14.36 8.25 3.24
N ILE A 147 -13.05 8.23 2.94
CA ILE A 147 -12.40 7.17 2.16
C ILE A 147 -12.36 5.86 2.97
N SER A 148 -11.94 5.92 4.24
CA SER A 148 -11.84 4.72 5.07
C SER A 148 -13.21 4.11 5.36
N GLN A 149 -14.25 4.93 5.54
CA GLN A 149 -15.64 4.48 5.63
C GLN A 149 -16.11 3.80 4.34
N THR A 150 -15.92 4.47 3.20
CA THR A 150 -16.36 3.97 1.88
C THR A 150 -15.68 2.66 1.52
N MET A 151 -14.38 2.53 1.77
CA MET A 151 -13.65 1.29 1.53
C MET A 151 -14.00 0.20 2.55
N GLY A 152 -14.14 0.56 3.83
CA GLY A 152 -14.52 -0.35 4.90
C GLY A 152 -15.85 -1.05 4.69
N ALA A 153 -16.81 -0.40 4.03
CA ALA A 153 -18.10 -0.99 3.67
C ALA A 153 -18.01 -2.07 2.57
N LYS A 154 -16.93 -2.08 1.77
CA LYS A 154 -16.77 -2.96 0.60
C LYS A 154 -15.81 -4.12 0.81
N VAL A 155 -15.03 -4.11 1.89
CA VAL A 155 -14.03 -5.15 2.19
C VAL A 155 -14.35 -5.85 3.51
N LYS A 156 -13.89 -7.09 3.65
CA LYS A 156 -14.00 -7.79 4.93
C LYS A 156 -13.02 -7.17 5.93
N LYS A 157 -13.44 -7.00 7.18
CA LYS A 157 -12.54 -6.49 8.21
C LYS A 157 -11.32 -7.40 8.37
N LEU A 158 -10.12 -6.83 8.28
CA LEU A 158 -8.88 -7.54 8.55
C LEU A 158 -8.84 -7.93 10.04
N PRO A 159 -8.34 -9.13 10.40
CA PRO A 159 -8.04 -9.46 11.78
C PRO A 159 -7.06 -8.46 12.39
N SER A 160 -6.95 -8.46 13.72
CA SER A 160 -6.13 -7.49 14.46
C SER A 160 -4.70 -7.43 13.90
N ALA A 161 -4.14 -6.22 13.76
CA ALA A 161 -2.81 -6.00 13.19
C ALA A 161 -1.67 -6.76 13.91
N SER A 162 -1.89 -7.22 15.14
CA SER A 162 -1.03 -8.18 15.85
C SER A 162 -0.86 -9.54 15.14
N GLN A 163 -1.62 -9.81 14.08
CA GLN A 163 -1.59 -11.04 13.30
C GLN A 163 -0.92 -10.88 11.93
N ILE A 164 -0.33 -9.71 11.62
CA ILE A 164 0.44 -9.49 10.38
C ILE A 164 1.87 -9.97 10.60
N TYR A 165 2.24 -11.11 10.01
CA TYR A 165 3.61 -11.67 10.02
C TYR A 165 4.34 -11.36 8.72
N TYR A 166 4.02 -10.20 8.13
CA TYR A 166 4.76 -9.66 7.00
C TYR A 166 5.46 -8.39 7.45
N GLU A 167 6.78 -8.50 7.65
CA GLU A 167 7.60 -7.48 8.30
C GLU A 167 7.42 -6.07 7.69
N GLN A 168 7.44 -5.96 6.36
CA GLN A 168 7.32 -4.67 5.68
C GLN A 168 5.99 -3.97 6.00
N LEU A 169 4.89 -4.72 5.96
CA LEU A 169 3.55 -4.21 6.22
C LEU A 169 3.34 -3.92 7.72
N ALA A 170 3.89 -4.77 8.59
CA ALA A 170 3.89 -4.55 10.03
C ALA A 170 4.65 -3.26 10.37
N CYS A 171 5.85 -3.05 9.82
CA CYS A 171 6.63 -1.85 10.02
C CYS A 171 5.86 -0.59 9.59
N LEU A 172 5.31 -0.61 8.37
CA LEU A 172 4.49 0.48 7.83
C LEU A 172 3.26 0.77 8.71
N TYR A 173 2.54 -0.27 9.14
CA TYR A 173 1.38 -0.15 10.03
C TYR A 173 1.75 0.56 11.35
N HIS A 174 2.81 0.11 12.01
CA HIS A 174 3.22 0.67 13.30
C HIS A 174 3.66 2.13 13.17
N LEU A 175 4.44 2.48 12.15
CA LEU A 175 4.89 3.85 11.93
C LEU A 175 3.72 4.80 11.60
N ILE A 176 2.80 4.39 10.71
CA ILE A 176 1.58 5.15 10.41
C ILE A 176 0.75 5.40 11.67
N HIS A 177 0.60 4.36 12.50
CA HIS A 177 -0.13 4.44 13.76
C HIS A 177 0.53 5.43 14.74
N ILE A 178 1.85 5.34 14.92
CA ILE A 178 2.63 6.24 15.78
C ILE A 178 2.52 7.69 15.31
N LEU A 179 2.66 7.92 14.00
CA LEU A 179 2.60 9.25 13.39
C LEU A 179 1.16 9.79 13.27
N LYS A 180 0.15 9.02 13.68
CA LYS A 180 -1.28 9.36 13.61
C LYS A 180 -1.67 9.89 12.24
N ILE A 181 -1.21 9.20 11.19
CA ILE A 181 -1.59 9.50 9.82
C ILE A 181 -2.90 8.74 9.53
N PRO A 182 -3.97 9.39 9.05
CA PRO A 182 -5.19 8.70 8.64
C PRO A 182 -4.86 7.71 7.53
N ALA A 183 -5.15 6.43 7.72
CA ALA A 183 -4.81 5.40 6.74
C ALA A 183 -5.84 4.27 6.67
N PHE A 184 -5.99 3.70 5.48
CA PHE A 184 -6.76 2.49 5.24
C PHE A 184 -5.92 1.45 4.51
N PHE A 185 -5.70 0.30 5.15
CA PHE A 185 -4.97 -0.82 4.56
C PHE A 185 -5.95 -1.70 3.79
N VAL A 186 -5.58 -2.06 2.57
CA VAL A 186 -6.29 -3.05 1.75
C VAL A 186 -5.34 -4.21 1.47
N VAL A 187 -5.73 -5.41 1.88
CA VAL A 187 -4.91 -6.61 1.82
C VAL A 187 -5.61 -7.65 0.97
N GLY A 188 -4.99 -7.98 -0.15
CA GLY A 188 -5.32 -9.14 -0.97
C GLY A 188 -4.61 -10.38 -0.46
N LEU A 189 -5.29 -11.53 -0.42
CA LEU A 189 -4.72 -12.76 0.14
C LEU A 189 -4.60 -13.87 -0.91
N THR A 190 -3.36 -14.30 -1.18
CA THR A 190 -3.02 -15.35 -2.15
C THR A 190 -2.75 -16.69 -1.47
N GLY A 191 -2.72 -17.78 -2.25
CA GLY A 191 -2.38 -19.11 -1.75
C GLY A 191 -3.52 -19.74 -0.95
N ARG A 192 -4.78 -19.50 -1.38
CA ARG A 192 -5.97 -20.13 -0.80
C ARG A 192 -6.41 -21.34 -1.59
N SER A 193 -6.01 -21.43 -2.86
CA SER A 193 -6.24 -22.58 -3.72
C SER A 193 -5.10 -23.60 -3.60
N LEU A 194 -5.44 -24.88 -3.45
CA LEU A 194 -4.51 -26.02 -3.54
C LEU A 194 -4.16 -26.39 -5.00
N SER A 195 -4.67 -25.64 -6.00
CA SER A 195 -4.45 -25.90 -7.41
C SER A 195 -3.44 -24.94 -8.05
N ASN A 196 -2.84 -25.35 -9.18
CA ASN A 196 -1.91 -24.58 -10.02
C ASN A 196 -2.50 -23.29 -10.64
N GLN A 197 -3.56 -22.71 -10.07
CA GLN A 197 -4.22 -21.48 -10.52
C GLN A 197 -3.76 -20.23 -9.75
N ALA A 198 -2.63 -20.29 -9.03
CA ALA A 198 -2.13 -19.19 -8.20
C ALA A 198 -1.98 -17.86 -8.98
N ALA A 199 -1.49 -17.90 -10.21
CA ALA A 199 -1.36 -16.70 -11.06
C ALA A 199 -2.72 -16.08 -11.43
N GLY A 200 -3.79 -16.88 -11.54
CA GLY A 200 -5.15 -16.38 -11.80
C GLY A 200 -5.78 -15.71 -10.58
N GLU A 201 -5.50 -16.22 -9.38
CA GLU A 201 -5.97 -15.65 -8.10
C GLU A 201 -5.37 -14.25 -7.87
N GLU A 202 -4.08 -14.07 -8.16
CA GLU A 202 -3.37 -12.80 -8.03
C GLU A 202 -3.92 -11.72 -8.97
N ILE A 203 -4.12 -12.04 -10.25
CA ILE A 203 -4.74 -11.11 -11.21
C ILE A 203 -6.16 -10.75 -10.77
N GLN A 204 -6.94 -11.70 -10.24
CA GLN A 204 -8.28 -11.42 -9.73
C GLN A 204 -8.23 -10.47 -8.53
N ILE A 205 -7.31 -10.68 -7.59
CA ILE A 205 -7.09 -9.79 -6.44
C ILE A 205 -6.71 -8.38 -6.90
N LEU A 206 -5.79 -8.26 -7.87
CA LEU A 206 -5.39 -6.96 -8.39
C LEU A 206 -6.56 -6.25 -9.09
N ASN A 207 -7.39 -6.98 -9.83
CA ASN A 207 -8.59 -6.42 -10.46
C ASN A 207 -9.59 -5.90 -9.42
N GLU A 208 -9.95 -6.73 -8.43
CA GLU A 208 -10.86 -6.31 -7.35
C GLU A 208 -10.29 -5.11 -6.58
N MET A 209 -8.98 -5.08 -6.36
CA MET A 209 -8.32 -3.99 -5.65
C MET A 209 -8.31 -2.70 -6.47
N GLY A 210 -8.02 -2.80 -7.77
CA GLY A 210 -8.09 -1.67 -8.70
C GLY A 210 -9.50 -1.08 -8.77
N GLU A 211 -10.52 -1.93 -8.87
CA GLU A 211 -11.93 -1.54 -8.84
C GLU A 211 -12.32 -0.89 -7.51
N LEU A 212 -11.87 -1.43 -6.38
CA LEU A 212 -12.09 -0.82 -5.07
C LEU A 212 -11.50 0.59 -5.00
N LEU A 213 -10.26 0.76 -5.48
CA LEU A 213 -9.59 2.06 -5.51
C LEU A 213 -10.32 3.05 -6.43
N ALA A 214 -10.68 2.65 -7.64
CA ALA A 214 -11.42 3.49 -8.59
C ALA A 214 -12.81 3.87 -8.08
N ASN A 215 -13.49 2.98 -7.35
CA ASN A 215 -14.82 3.26 -6.81
C ASN A 215 -14.81 4.09 -5.50
N SER A 216 -13.64 4.30 -4.90
CA SER A 216 -13.48 5.02 -3.63
C SER A 216 -12.65 6.30 -3.76
N LEU A 217 -11.96 6.49 -4.88
CA LEU A 217 -11.15 7.65 -5.21
C LEU A 217 -11.62 8.22 -6.57
N PRO A 218 -11.30 9.48 -6.93
CA PRO A 218 -11.64 10.04 -8.24
C PRO A 218 -10.72 9.47 -9.35
N LEU A 219 -10.69 8.14 -9.46
CA LEU A 219 -9.89 7.38 -10.39
C LEU A 219 -10.79 6.45 -11.21
N SER A 220 -10.26 5.96 -12.32
CA SER A 220 -10.76 4.84 -13.11
C SER A 220 -9.68 3.77 -13.17
N PHE A 221 -10.09 2.54 -13.42
CA PHE A 221 -9.20 1.38 -13.49
C PHE A 221 -9.37 0.69 -14.84
N SER A 222 -8.26 0.45 -15.54
CA SER A 222 -8.23 -0.28 -16.81
C SER A 222 -7.61 -1.65 -16.62
N ARG A 223 -8.37 -2.70 -16.97
CA ARG A 223 -7.94 -4.09 -16.87
C ARG A 223 -7.02 -4.50 -18.01
N GLU A 224 -7.11 -3.79 -19.14
CA GLU A 224 -6.49 -4.12 -20.42
C GLU A 224 -4.97 -3.86 -20.43
N GLY A 225 -4.43 -3.13 -19.44
CA GLY A 225 -3.01 -2.77 -19.33
C GLY A 225 -2.21 -3.54 -18.27
N ILE A 226 -2.81 -4.53 -17.60
CA ILE A 226 -2.14 -5.25 -16.51
C ILE A 226 -1.15 -6.27 -17.10
N VAL A 227 0.14 -5.93 -17.08
CA VAL A 227 1.23 -6.89 -17.30
C VAL A 227 1.80 -7.25 -15.94
N TRP A 228 1.22 -8.27 -15.30
CA TRP A 228 1.73 -8.81 -14.04
C TRP A 228 2.16 -10.27 -14.25
N ASN A 229 3.47 -10.51 -14.19
CA ASN A 229 4.06 -11.84 -14.24
C ASN A 229 4.73 -12.15 -12.89
N PRO A 230 3.96 -12.64 -11.90
CA PRO A 230 4.50 -13.06 -10.62
C PRO A 230 5.51 -14.19 -10.86
N LYS A 231 6.73 -14.06 -10.34
CA LYS A 231 7.68 -15.17 -10.32
C LYS A 231 7.25 -16.13 -9.21
N GLU A 232 7.23 -17.43 -9.49
CA GLU A 232 7.11 -18.45 -8.43
C GLU A 232 8.15 -18.16 -7.35
N THR A 233 7.69 -17.86 -6.14
CA THR A 233 8.58 -17.50 -5.04
C THR A 233 9.45 -18.70 -4.68
N SER A 234 10.76 -18.56 -4.85
CA SER A 234 11.74 -19.47 -4.26
C SER A 234 11.66 -19.38 -2.74
N LYS A 235 11.46 -20.54 -2.11
CA LYS A 235 11.59 -20.90 -0.67
C LYS A 235 11.64 -19.75 0.33
N ASP A 236 10.67 -19.77 1.26
CA ASP A 236 10.67 -19.12 2.58
C ASP A 236 12.05 -18.60 2.99
N VAL A 237 12.31 -17.33 2.68
CA VAL A 237 13.46 -16.63 3.25
C VAL A 237 13.12 -16.47 4.73
N LYS A 238 13.84 -17.19 5.58
CA LYS A 238 13.79 -16.99 7.03
C LYS A 238 13.97 -15.51 7.30
N GLU A 239 12.93 -14.86 7.80
CA GLU A 239 12.96 -13.44 8.10
C GLU A 239 14.09 -13.16 9.09
N PRO A 240 15.03 -12.25 8.78
CA PRO A 240 16.26 -12.04 9.56
C PRO A 240 16.01 -11.75 11.05
N TRP A 241 14.90 -11.09 11.38
CA TRP A 241 14.53 -10.77 12.76
C TRP A 241 14.20 -12.02 13.61
N ARG A 242 13.83 -13.15 12.99
CA ARG A 242 13.63 -14.41 13.73
C ARG A 242 14.94 -14.89 14.37
N ALA A 243 16.09 -14.56 13.78
CA ALA A 243 17.39 -14.87 14.38
C ALA A 243 17.66 -14.05 15.65
N LEU A 244 16.95 -12.93 15.87
CA LEU A 244 17.12 -12.08 17.06
C LEU A 244 16.34 -12.59 18.27
N TYR A 245 15.34 -13.47 18.08
CA TYR A 245 14.47 -13.95 19.16
C TYR A 245 14.63 -15.43 19.52
N GLY A 246 15.55 -16.15 18.86
CA GLY A 246 15.85 -17.56 19.16
C GLY A 246 14.89 -18.55 18.51
#